data_AF-A0A0N0K9M2-F1
#
_entry.id   AF-A0A0N0K9M2-F1
#
_cell.length_a   1.000
_cell.length_b   1.000
_cell.length_c   1.000
_cell.angle_alpha   90.00
_cell.angle_beta   90.00
_cell.angle_gamma   90.00
#
_symmetry.space_group_name_H-M   'P 1'
#
loop_
_entity.id
_entity.type
_entity.pdbx_description
1 polymer ?
#
loop_
_entity_poly.entity_id
_entity_poly.type
_entity_poly.pdbx_seq_one_letter_code
_entity_poly.pdbx_strand_id
1 'polypeptide(L)'
;PPINWLEAEEDTAGIWRRHVNTALGGPYRPLLDGTDLVIMLQAPDFGAVLGWRQMQEAKLRARTGSGMSDAEVARFVRHYERLTRHLLADLPSWADVVIPLDADHGVGAVRYAVQTNE
;
A
#
# COMPACT_ATOMS: atom_id res chain seq x y z
N PRO A 1 18.49 -2.11 4.50
CA PRO A 1 18.93 -1.63 3.18
C PRO A 1 17.82 -0.79 2.54
N PRO A 2 18.15 0.17 1.67
CA PRO A 2 17.17 0.82 0.81
C PRO A 2 16.48 -0.24 -0.07
N ILE A 3 15.19 -0.12 -0.28
CA ILE A 3 14.44 -1.05 -1.15
C ILE A 3 14.16 -0.47 -2.54
N ASN A 4 14.38 0.83 -2.72
CA ASN A 4 14.20 1.53 -3.98
C ASN A 4 15.14 2.72 -4.07
N TRP A 5 15.16 3.34 -5.25
CA TRP A 5 16.00 4.48 -5.57
C TRP A 5 15.78 5.68 -4.65
N LEU A 6 14.53 5.96 -4.26
CA LEU A 6 14.23 7.07 -3.36
C LEU A 6 14.93 6.89 -2.02
N GLU A 7 14.84 5.70 -1.42
CA GLU A 7 15.54 5.43 -0.18
C GLU A 7 17.06 5.38 -0.35
N ALA A 8 17.55 4.94 -1.51
CA ALA A 8 18.97 4.82 -1.79
C ALA A 8 19.65 6.19 -2.00
N GLU A 9 18.97 7.13 -2.66
CA GLU A 9 19.57 8.40 -3.07
C GLU A 9 19.05 9.60 -2.29
N GLU A 10 17.78 9.59 -1.87
CA GLU A 10 17.11 10.76 -1.28
C GLU A 10 16.83 10.62 0.22
N ASP A 11 16.73 9.38 0.73
CA ASP A 11 16.59 9.07 2.16
C ASP A 11 17.76 8.23 2.68
N THR A 12 18.99 8.54 2.24
CA THR A 12 20.22 7.86 2.68
C THR A 12 20.38 7.83 4.21
N ALA A 13 19.97 8.91 4.87
CA ALA A 13 19.96 9.02 6.32
C ALA A 13 18.77 8.31 6.99
N GLY A 14 17.80 7.79 6.24
CA GLY A 14 16.62 7.07 6.75
C GLY A 14 15.65 7.94 7.57
N ILE A 15 15.64 9.25 7.35
CA ILE A 15 14.81 10.22 8.06
C ILE A 15 13.33 9.95 7.75
N TRP A 16 12.97 9.84 6.48
CA TRP A 16 11.59 9.56 6.06
C TRP A 16 11.12 8.21 6.60
N ARG A 17 11.94 7.17 6.40
CA ARG A 17 11.62 5.84 6.92
C ARG A 17 11.41 5.82 8.43
N ARG A 18 12.28 6.47 9.21
CA ARG A 18 12.12 6.54 10.67
C ARG A 18 10.85 7.29 11.05
N HIS A 19 10.57 8.40 10.38
CA HIS A 19 9.35 9.18 10.62
C HIS A 19 8.09 8.33 10.43
N VAL A 20 8.00 7.59 9.31
CA VAL A 20 6.86 6.69 9.04
C VAL A 20 6.72 5.63 10.12
N ASN A 21 7.81 4.97 10.51
CA ASN A 21 7.77 3.94 11.55
C ASN A 21 7.37 4.51 12.93
N THR A 22 7.87 5.68 13.29
CA THR A 22 7.49 6.37 14.53
C THR A 22 6.01 6.76 14.52
N ALA A 23 5.50 7.25 13.39
CA ALA A 23 4.09 7.57 13.24
C ALA A 23 3.21 6.31 13.42
N LEU A 24 3.55 5.22 12.72
CA LEU A 24 2.81 3.96 12.80
C LEU A 24 2.86 3.34 14.20
N GLY A 25 4.01 3.41 14.88
CA GLY A 25 4.20 2.86 16.22
C GLY A 25 3.67 3.72 17.37
N GLY A 26 3.22 4.94 17.10
CA GLY A 26 2.69 5.86 18.11
C GLY A 26 1.36 6.49 17.69
N PRO A 27 1.37 7.66 17.02
CA PRO A 27 0.16 8.40 16.65
C PRO A 27 -0.98 7.60 16.02
N TYR A 28 -0.67 6.57 15.22
CA TYR A 28 -1.69 5.73 14.58
C TYR A 28 -2.20 4.57 15.45
N ARG A 29 -1.55 4.24 16.57
CA ARG A 29 -1.95 3.09 17.40
C ARG A 29 -3.36 3.14 17.94
N PRO A 30 -3.87 4.28 18.47
CA PRO A 30 -5.26 4.33 18.93
C PRO A 30 -6.28 3.98 17.84
N LEU A 31 -6.01 4.32 16.57
CA LEU A 31 -6.86 3.96 15.44
C LEU A 31 -6.78 2.46 15.12
N LEU A 32 -5.56 1.90 15.12
CA LEU A 32 -5.33 0.51 14.76
C LEU A 32 -5.82 -0.45 15.85
N ASP A 33 -5.59 -0.13 17.12
CA ASP A 33 -5.96 -0.97 18.27
C ASP A 33 -7.48 -0.96 18.52
N GLY A 34 -8.19 0.07 18.05
CA GLY A 34 -9.64 0.21 18.18
C GLY A 34 -10.44 -0.33 16.99
N THR A 35 -9.81 -1.07 16.07
CA THR A 35 -10.49 -1.61 14.89
C THR A 35 -11.08 -2.99 15.16
N ASP A 36 -12.41 -3.11 15.11
CA ASP A 36 -13.11 -4.39 15.33
C ASP A 36 -12.99 -5.36 14.15
N LEU A 37 -12.77 -4.85 12.94
CA LEU A 37 -12.73 -5.63 11.71
C LEU A 37 -11.70 -5.09 10.73
N VAL A 38 -10.79 -5.96 10.29
CA VAL A 38 -9.71 -5.65 9.36
C VAL A 38 -9.95 -6.37 8.03
N ILE A 39 -10.26 -5.57 7.01
CA ILE A 39 -10.44 -6.07 5.63
C ILE A 39 -9.26 -5.60 4.78
N MET A 40 -8.56 -6.56 4.17
CA MET A 40 -7.48 -6.30 3.23
C MET A 40 -7.95 -6.51 1.80
N LEU A 41 -7.84 -5.46 0.97
CA LEU A 41 -7.80 -5.58 -0.49
C LEU A 41 -6.35 -5.87 -0.90
N GLN A 42 -6.04 -7.13 -1.16
CA GLN A 42 -4.67 -7.58 -1.41
C GLN A 42 -4.31 -7.39 -2.88
N ALA A 43 -3.46 -6.41 -3.16
CA ALA A 43 -2.85 -6.26 -4.47
C ALA A 43 -1.92 -7.46 -4.78
N PRO A 44 -1.78 -7.87 -6.06
CA PRO A 44 -0.88 -8.97 -6.43
C PRO A 44 0.56 -8.69 -6.03
N ASP A 45 1.02 -7.46 -6.31
CA ASP A 45 2.34 -6.96 -5.99
C ASP A 45 2.37 -5.42 -6.05
N PHE A 46 3.55 -4.86 -5.81
CA PHE A 46 3.75 -3.41 -5.89
C PHE A 46 3.72 -2.87 -7.33
N GLY A 47 4.02 -3.70 -8.33
CA GLY A 47 3.94 -3.33 -9.74
C GLY A 47 2.50 -3.05 -10.18
N ALA A 48 1.55 -3.86 -9.70
CA ALA A 48 0.12 -3.64 -9.91
C ALA A 48 -0.32 -2.28 -9.34
N VAL A 49 0.12 -1.92 -8.13
CA VAL A 49 -0.17 -0.62 -7.50
C VAL A 49 0.32 0.55 -8.36
N LEU A 50 1.52 0.45 -8.92
CA LEU A 50 2.04 1.46 -9.86
C LEU A 50 1.17 1.55 -11.12
N GLY A 51 0.84 0.41 -11.74
CA GLY A 51 0.01 0.35 -12.94
C GLY A 51 -1.37 0.97 -12.71
N TRP A 52 -2.02 0.65 -11.59
CA TRP A 52 -3.31 1.22 -11.22
C TRP A 52 -3.24 2.72 -11.01
N ARG A 53 -2.18 3.22 -10.36
CA ARG A 53 -2.00 4.66 -10.17
C ARG A 53 -1.77 5.38 -11.49
N GLN A 54 -0.99 4.80 -12.40
CA GLN A 54 -0.81 5.33 -13.76
C GLN A 54 -2.13 5.39 -14.52
N MET A 55 -2.96 4.33 -14.46
CA MET A 55 -4.29 4.32 -15.07
C MET A 55 -5.21 5.40 -14.48
N GLN A 56 -5.19 5.58 -13.16
CA GLN A 56 -5.96 6.62 -12.48
C GLN A 56 -5.52 8.02 -12.94
N GLU A 57 -4.22 8.27 -12.99
CA GLU A 57 -3.68 9.57 -13.40
C GLU A 57 -3.94 9.86 -14.89
N ALA A 58 -3.82 8.85 -15.76
CA ALA A 58 -4.18 8.99 -17.17
C ALA A 58 -5.65 9.36 -17.38
N LYS A 59 -6.57 8.73 -16.63
CA LYS A 59 -8.00 9.08 -16.64
C LYS A 59 -8.23 10.51 -16.13
N LEU A 60 -7.48 10.95 -15.12
CA LEU A 60 -7.55 12.32 -14.61
C LEU A 60 -7.10 13.31 -15.68
N ARG A 61 -5.92 13.12 -16.27
CA ARG A 61 -5.38 13.95 -17.36
C ARG A 61 -6.35 14.05 -18.54
N ALA A 62 -6.96 12.94 -18.94
CA ALA A 62 -7.97 12.93 -20.01
C ALA A 62 -9.21 13.76 -19.68
N ARG A 63 -9.61 13.83 -18.40
CA ARG A 63 -10.79 14.56 -17.94
C ARG A 63 -10.54 16.04 -17.65
N THR A 64 -9.37 16.39 -17.11
CA THR A 64 -9.08 17.74 -16.58
C THR A 64 -7.99 18.48 -17.35
N GLY A 65 -7.26 17.80 -18.24
CA GLY A 65 -6.07 18.34 -18.91
C GLY A 65 -4.86 18.50 -17.99
N SER A 66 -4.95 18.03 -16.74
CA SER A 66 -3.92 18.21 -15.71
C SER A 66 -3.73 16.92 -14.90
N GLY A 67 -2.53 16.75 -14.35
CA GLY A 67 -2.15 15.58 -13.56
C GLY A 67 -0.65 15.32 -13.65
N MET A 68 -0.16 14.44 -12.78
CA MET A 68 1.22 13.97 -12.82
C MET A 68 1.49 13.23 -14.13
N SER A 69 2.69 13.35 -14.67
CA SER A 69 3.25 12.47 -15.69
C SER A 69 3.51 11.06 -15.13
N ASP A 70 3.77 10.09 -16.00
CA ASP A 70 4.04 8.72 -15.55
C ASP A 70 5.35 8.61 -14.75
N ALA A 71 6.32 9.50 -15.01
CA ALA A 71 7.55 9.61 -14.22
C ALA A 71 7.29 10.19 -12.82
N GLU A 72 6.45 11.23 -12.73
CA GLU A 72 6.02 11.80 -11.45
C GLU A 72 5.20 10.79 -10.64
N VAL A 73 4.31 10.03 -11.28
CA VAL A 73 3.58 8.91 -10.64
C VAL A 73 4.55 7.85 -10.13
N ALA A 74 5.53 7.43 -10.94
CA ALA A 74 6.51 6.45 -10.51
C ALA A 74 7.26 6.93 -9.27
N ARG A 75 7.76 8.18 -9.27
CA ARG A 75 8.41 8.79 -8.09
C ARG A 75 7.47 8.85 -6.88
N PHE A 76 6.22 9.29 -7.08
CA PHE A 76 5.22 9.40 -6.04
C PHE A 76 4.98 8.04 -5.35
N VAL A 77 4.68 7.00 -6.14
CA VAL A 77 4.34 5.66 -5.63
C VAL A 77 5.50 5.04 -4.83
N ARG A 78 6.77 5.33 -5.16
CA ARG A 78 7.95 4.81 -4.42
C ARG A 78 7.97 5.18 -2.94
N HIS A 79 7.35 6.28 -2.52
CA HIS A 79 7.25 6.62 -1.09
C HIS A 79 6.45 5.59 -0.28
N TYR A 80 5.59 4.82 -0.95
CA TYR A 80 4.70 3.84 -0.34
C TYR A 80 5.25 2.40 -0.41
N GLU A 81 6.28 2.14 -1.21
CA GLU A 81 6.72 0.77 -1.53
C GLU A 81 7.04 -0.08 -0.31
N ARG A 82 7.75 0.50 0.67
CA ARG A 82 8.14 -0.23 1.87
C ARG A 82 6.92 -0.64 2.67
N LEU A 83 6.00 0.30 2.87
CA LEU A 83 4.79 0.07 3.63
C LEU A 83 3.88 -0.94 2.91
N THR A 84 3.69 -0.79 1.60
CA THR A 84 2.90 -1.74 0.81
C THR A 84 3.48 -3.15 0.88
N ARG A 85 4.79 -3.33 0.66
CA ARG A 85 5.42 -4.65 0.74
C ARG A 85 5.34 -5.26 2.14
N HIS A 86 5.48 -4.42 3.18
CA HIS A 86 5.30 -4.88 4.56
C HIS A 86 3.86 -5.35 4.82
N LEU A 87 2.86 -4.55 4.41
CA LEU A 87 1.45 -4.93 4.53
C LEU A 87 1.14 -6.21 3.74
N LEU A 88 1.65 -6.36 2.51
CA LEU A 88 1.46 -7.57 1.70
C LEU A 88 2.04 -8.83 2.36
N ALA A 89 3.11 -8.69 3.14
CA ALA A 89 3.75 -9.81 3.84
C ALA A 89 3.12 -10.12 5.20
N ASP A 90 2.63 -9.10 5.91
CA ASP A 90 2.23 -9.19 7.33
C ASP A 90 0.71 -9.26 7.51
N LEU A 91 -0.02 -8.31 6.91
CA LEU A 91 -1.47 -8.11 7.09
C LEU A 91 -2.31 -9.36 6.75
N PRO A 92 -2.01 -10.17 5.71
CA PRO A 92 -2.80 -11.36 5.41
C PRO A 92 -2.84 -12.39 6.53
N SER A 93 -1.90 -12.38 7.48
CA SER A 93 -1.86 -13.36 8.56
C SER A 93 -2.86 -13.07 9.69
N TRP A 94 -3.28 -11.82 9.84
CA TRP A 94 -4.14 -11.38 10.94
C TRP A 94 -5.36 -10.57 10.52
N ALA A 95 -5.52 -10.23 9.23
CA ALA A 95 -6.76 -9.65 8.72
C ALA A 95 -7.93 -10.65 8.78
N ASP A 96 -9.09 -10.17 9.22
CA ASP A 96 -10.34 -10.92 9.28
C ASP A 96 -10.85 -11.32 7.90
N VAL A 97 -10.64 -10.46 6.91
CA VAL A 97 -11.01 -10.74 5.52
C VAL A 97 -9.87 -10.33 4.60
N VAL A 98 -9.43 -11.25 3.74
CA VAL A 98 -8.50 -10.96 2.64
C VAL A 98 -9.21 -11.20 1.33
N ILE A 99 -9.25 -10.15 0.51
CA ILE A 99 -9.82 -10.14 -0.82
C ILE A 99 -8.65 -9.99 -1.80
N PRO A 100 -8.16 -11.07 -2.42
CA PRO A 100 -7.14 -10.98 -3.45
C PRO A 100 -7.69 -10.22 -4.65
N LEU A 101 -6.88 -9.32 -5.19
CA LEU A 101 -7.16 -8.62 -6.43
C LEU A 101 -6.20 -9.12 -7.52
N ASP A 102 -6.71 -9.31 -8.73
CA ASP A 102 -5.92 -9.51 -9.93
C ASP A 102 -5.44 -8.17 -10.50
N ALA A 103 -4.49 -8.20 -11.44
CA ALA A 103 -3.91 -7.00 -12.04
C ALA A 103 -4.95 -6.11 -12.75
N ASP A 104 -6.09 -6.65 -13.16
CA ASP A 104 -7.23 -5.94 -13.77
C ASP A 104 -8.30 -5.53 -12.75
N HIS A 105 -8.02 -5.67 -11.44
CA HIS A 105 -8.96 -5.55 -10.32
C HIS A 105 -10.03 -6.66 -10.26
N GLY A 106 -9.84 -7.78 -10.97
CA GLY A 106 -10.63 -8.99 -10.74
C GLY A 106 -10.55 -9.42 -9.28
N VAL A 107 -11.65 -9.93 -8.74
CA VAL A 107 -11.71 -10.39 -7.34
C VAL A 107 -11.46 -11.89 -7.32
N GLY A 108 -10.40 -12.29 -6.61
CA GLY A 108 -10.05 -13.68 -6.37
C GLY A 108 -10.88 -14.33 -5.26
N ALA A 109 -10.50 -15.55 -4.87
CA ALA A 109 -11.17 -16.27 -3.79
C ALA A 109 -10.97 -15.54 -2.44
N VAL A 110 -12.07 -15.08 -1.84
CA VAL A 110 -12.05 -14.38 -0.56
C VAL A 110 -11.71 -15.33 0.58
N ARG A 111 -10.76 -14.94 1.43
CA ARG A 111 -10.39 -15.66 2.66
C ARG A 111 -10.99 -14.93 3.86
N TYR A 112 -11.68 -15.67 4.73
CA TYR A 112 -12.14 -15.21 6.04
C TYR A 112 -11.25 -15.82 7.12
N ALA A 113 -10.94 -15.07 8.18
CA ALA A 113 -10.34 -15.63 9.39
C ALA A 113 -11.35 -16.60 10.05
N VAL A 114 -10.84 -17.67 10.65
CA VAL A 114 -11.67 -18.60 11.41
C VAL A 114 -12.12 -17.85 12.66
N GLN A 115 -13.41 -17.51 12.75
CA GLN A 115 -13.98 -17.00 13.99
C GLN A 115 -13.90 -18.11 15.04
N THR A 116 -13.14 -17.87 16.10
CA THR A 116 -13.20 -18.74 17.27
C THR A 116 -14.44 -18.30 18.03
N ASN A 117 -15.54 -19.05 17.91
CA ASN A 117 -16.71 -18.80 18.74
C ASN A 117 -16.30 -19.04 20.19
N GLU A 118 -16.22 -17.98 21.00
CA GLU A 118 -16.28 -18.07 22.47
C GLU A 118 -17.70 -18.41 22.93
#